data_AF-A0AAW1QXE6-F1
#
_entry.id   AF-A0AAW1QXE6-F1
#
_cell.length_a   1.000
_cell.length_b   1.000
_cell.length_c   1.000
_cell.angle_alpha   90.00
_cell.angle_beta   90.00
_cell.angle_gamma   90.00
#
_symmetry.space_group_name_H-M   'P 1'
#
loop_
_entity.id
_entity.type
_entity.pdbx_description
1 polymer ?
#
loop_
_entity_poly.entity_id
_entity_poly.type
_entity_poly.pdbx_seq_one_letter_code
_entity_poly.pdbx_strand_id
1 'polypeptide(L)'
;MKVLLIAVQDSAAHYQLVLRKLGCGGPSRTGDTHVVIESMASSDSSWSTPEQPGALQELLTRALYAVQAPGRAWREFILQLLHLQACSKDMCLATLVHRDTDGGARWARLVEHAAHVVVDVQPLPSGHSLEASGQLVIRQRAAAGASLSRVRA
;
A
#
# COMPACT_ATOMS: atom_id res chain seq x y z
N MET A 1 -0.68 -17.65 -1.93
CA MET A 1 -1.08 -16.27 -1.56
C MET A 1 -0.73 -15.33 -2.72
N LYS A 2 -1.68 -14.53 -3.20
CA LYS A 2 -1.40 -13.50 -4.23
C LYS A 2 -1.17 -12.17 -3.52
N VAL A 3 -0.11 -11.46 -3.89
CA VAL A 3 0.22 -10.14 -3.32
C VAL A 3 0.28 -9.12 -4.44
N LEU A 4 -0.55 -8.08 -4.33
CA LEU A 4 -0.46 -6.90 -5.15
C LEU A 4 0.26 -5.82 -4.37
N LEU A 5 1.46 -5.44 -4.83
CA LEU A 5 2.23 -4.34 -4.28
C LEU A 5 2.04 -3.11 -5.17
N ILE A 6 1.62 -2.00 -4.57
CA ILE A 6 1.46 -0.72 -5.27
C ILE A 6 2.46 0.25 -4.66
N ALA A 7 3.52 0.54 -5.40
CA ALA A 7 4.60 1.42 -5.00
C ALA A 7 4.47 2.78 -5.68
N VAL A 8 4.38 3.83 -4.87
CA VAL A 8 4.23 5.21 -5.38
C VAL A 8 5.58 5.94 -5.47
N GLN A 9 6.51 5.63 -4.58
CA GLN A 9 7.70 6.45 -4.35
C GLN A 9 8.99 5.84 -4.93
N ASP A 10 9.19 4.53 -4.80
CA ASP A 10 10.38 3.85 -5.33
C ASP A 10 10.05 3.02 -6.57
N SER A 11 11.08 2.67 -7.31
CA SER A 11 10.94 1.89 -8.53
C SER A 11 10.58 0.42 -8.29
N ALA A 12 9.88 -0.21 -9.24
CA ALA A 12 9.60 -1.64 -9.18
C ALA A 12 10.90 -2.46 -9.10
N ALA A 13 11.97 -2.00 -9.75
CA ALA A 13 13.29 -2.63 -9.69
C ALA A 13 13.84 -2.68 -8.24
N HIS A 14 13.61 -1.62 -7.44
CA HIS A 14 13.98 -1.63 -6.03
C HIS A 14 13.28 -2.77 -5.27
N TYR A 15 11.95 -2.87 -5.42
CA TYR A 15 11.17 -3.90 -4.74
C TYR A 15 11.48 -5.31 -5.23
N GLN A 16 11.71 -5.50 -6.53
CA GLN A 16 12.13 -6.80 -7.09
C GLN A 16 13.46 -7.26 -6.49
N LEU A 17 14.44 -6.35 -6.35
CA LEU A 17 15.72 -6.68 -5.72
C LEU A 17 15.54 -7.07 -4.25
N VAL A 18 14.70 -6.34 -3.50
CA VAL A 18 14.40 -6.67 -2.10
C VAL A 18 13.71 -8.04 -2.00
N LEU A 19 12.67 -8.29 -2.80
CA LEU A 19 11.97 -9.58 -2.83
C LEU A 19 12.93 -10.72 -3.20
N ARG A 20 13.86 -10.50 -4.14
CA ARG A 20 14.89 -11.49 -4.49
C ARG A 20 15.82 -11.78 -3.30
N LYS A 21 16.28 -10.74 -2.60
CA LYS A 21 17.12 -10.89 -1.39
C LYS A 21 16.40 -11.66 -0.27
N LEU A 22 15.09 -11.49 -0.16
CA LEU A 22 14.24 -12.20 0.81
C LEU A 22 13.84 -13.63 0.35
N GLY A 23 14.25 -14.06 -0.84
CA GLY A 23 13.88 -15.37 -1.39
C GLY A 23 12.45 -15.42 -1.96
N CYS A 24 11.76 -14.29 -2.07
CA CYS A 24 10.39 -14.17 -2.60
C CYS A 24 10.34 -13.79 -4.10
N GLY A 25 11.48 -13.40 -4.70
CA GLY A 25 11.54 -12.83 -6.06
C GLY A 25 11.76 -13.82 -7.21
N GLY A 26 11.66 -15.14 -6.97
CA GLY A 26 11.77 -16.16 -8.02
C GLY A 26 10.40 -16.64 -8.50
N PRO A 27 10.31 -17.34 -9.66
CA PRO A 27 9.11 -18.10 -10.02
C PRO A 27 8.85 -19.11 -8.90
N SER A 28 7.91 -18.78 -8.02
CA SER A 28 7.71 -19.57 -6.82
C SER A 28 7.18 -20.95 -7.21
N ARG A 29 7.83 -22.01 -6.73
CA ARG A 29 7.31 -23.39 -6.81
C ARG A 29 5.93 -23.53 -6.12
N THR A 30 5.53 -22.56 -5.28
CA THR A 30 4.28 -22.54 -4.53
C THR A 30 3.12 -21.82 -5.22
N GLY A 31 3.32 -21.27 -6.44
CA GLY A 31 2.26 -20.56 -7.16
C GLY A 31 1.93 -19.16 -6.61
N ASP A 32 2.79 -18.61 -5.74
CA ASP A 32 2.67 -17.24 -5.26
C ASP A 32 2.97 -16.25 -6.40
N THR A 33 2.03 -15.34 -6.64
CA THR A 33 2.13 -14.32 -7.69
C THR A 33 2.27 -12.95 -7.03
N HIS A 34 3.35 -12.26 -7.37
CA HIS A 34 3.60 -10.88 -6.95
C HIS A 34 3.45 -9.95 -8.15
N VAL A 35 2.59 -8.95 -8.04
CA VAL A 35 2.45 -7.89 -9.05
C VAL A 35 2.91 -6.59 -8.39
N VAL A 36 3.92 -5.94 -8.97
CA VAL A 36 4.41 -4.63 -8.51
C VAL A 36 3.93 -3.57 -9.50
N ILE A 37 3.11 -2.63 -9.04
CA ILE A 37 2.75 -1.42 -9.78
C ILE A 37 3.67 -0.30 -9.32
N GLU A 38 4.24 0.43 -10.26
CA GLU A 38 5.13 1.56 -10.04
C GLU A 38 4.45 2.83 -10.56
N SER A 39 4.61 3.90 -9.80
CA SER A 39 4.06 5.23 -10.04
C SER A 39 5.09 6.22 -10.56
N MET A 40 6.31 5.78 -10.88
CA MET A 40 7.30 6.72 -11.35
C MET A 40 6.86 7.25 -12.70
N ALA A 41 6.81 8.57 -12.82
CA ALA A 41 6.65 9.32 -14.06
C ALA A 41 7.88 9.13 -14.98
N SER A 42 8.47 7.93 -15.03
CA SER A 42 9.44 7.56 -16.04
C SER A 42 8.71 7.36 -17.36
N SER A 43 9.10 8.13 -18.35
CA SER A 43 8.61 8.13 -19.74
C SER A 43 8.72 6.78 -20.47
N ASP A 44 9.33 5.77 -19.85
CA ASP A 44 9.46 4.42 -20.41
C ASP A 44 8.33 3.52 -19.92
N SER A 45 7.15 3.71 -20.50
CA SER A 45 5.93 2.94 -20.20
C SER A 45 5.87 1.62 -20.97
N SER A 46 6.83 0.71 -20.76
CA SER A 46 6.70 -0.69 -21.18
C SER A 46 5.98 -1.52 -20.10
N TRP A 47 4.78 -1.09 -19.73
CA TRP A 47 3.91 -1.85 -18.86
C TRP A 47 3.34 -3.04 -19.61
N SER A 48 3.94 -4.22 -19.48
CA SER A 48 3.24 -5.47 -19.80
C SER A 48 2.22 -5.71 -18.70
N THR A 49 0.98 -5.27 -18.91
CA THR A 49 -0.13 -5.74 -18.07
C THR A 49 -0.27 -7.23 -18.33
N PRO A 50 -0.05 -8.11 -17.33
CA PRO A 50 -0.42 -9.51 -17.51
C PRO A 50 -1.90 -9.56 -17.86
N GLU A 51 -2.31 -10.44 -18.78
CA GLU A 51 -3.73 -10.71 -19.06
C GLU A 51 -4.40 -11.14 -17.75
N GLN A 52 -4.99 -10.19 -17.05
CA GLN A 52 -5.66 -10.38 -15.77
C GLN A 52 -7.16 -10.20 -15.98
N PRO A 53 -8.01 -10.93 -15.24
CA PRO A 53 -9.45 -10.77 -15.32
C PRO A 53 -9.88 -9.31 -15.13
N GLY A 54 -10.91 -8.88 -15.87
CA GLY A 54 -11.25 -7.46 -16.08
C GLY A 54 -11.36 -6.61 -14.82
N ALA A 55 -11.80 -7.17 -13.69
CA ALA A 55 -11.90 -6.44 -12.42
C ALA A 55 -10.54 -6.02 -11.83
N LEU A 56 -9.49 -6.85 -11.96
CA LEU A 56 -8.16 -6.48 -11.50
C LEU A 56 -7.57 -5.44 -12.46
N GLN A 57 -7.72 -5.60 -13.76
CA GLN A 57 -7.22 -4.63 -14.74
C GLN A 57 -7.87 -3.25 -14.55
N GLU A 58 -9.16 -3.19 -14.25
CA GLU A 58 -9.84 -1.94 -13.91
C GLU A 58 -9.28 -1.31 -12.62
N LEU A 59 -9.04 -2.12 -11.58
CA LEU A 59 -8.42 -1.66 -10.34
C LEU A 59 -7.01 -1.10 -10.58
N LEU A 60 -6.18 -1.78 -11.38
CA LEU A 60 -4.85 -1.33 -11.76
C LEU A 60 -4.92 -0.01 -12.54
N THR A 61 -5.86 0.11 -13.47
CA THR A 61 -6.09 1.33 -14.26
C THR A 61 -6.44 2.52 -13.36
N ARG A 62 -7.34 2.29 -12.39
CA ARG A 62 -7.73 3.31 -11.41
C ARG A 62 -6.57 3.67 -10.49
N ALA A 63 -5.74 2.71 -10.09
CA ALA A 63 -4.54 2.95 -9.28
C ALA A 63 -3.56 3.88 -10.02
N LEU A 64 -3.29 3.59 -11.30
CA LEU A 64 -2.42 4.38 -12.17
C LEU A 64 -2.98 5.81 -12.36
N TYR A 65 -4.28 5.95 -12.59
CA TYR A 65 -4.91 7.27 -12.69
C TYR A 65 -4.80 8.07 -11.38
N ALA A 66 -5.06 7.41 -10.25
CA ALA A 66 -5.02 8.04 -8.93
C ALA A 66 -3.61 8.50 -8.53
N VAL A 67 -2.59 7.77 -8.99
CA VAL A 67 -1.17 8.13 -8.90
C VAL A 67 -0.87 9.42 -9.69
N GLN A 68 -1.36 9.52 -10.93
CA GLN A 68 -1.03 10.63 -11.84
C GLN A 68 -1.80 11.93 -11.51
N ALA A 69 -2.92 11.83 -10.80
CA ALA A 69 -3.77 12.96 -10.40
C ALA A 69 -3.89 13.06 -8.87
N PRO A 70 -2.84 13.51 -8.16
CA PRO A 70 -2.84 13.54 -6.70
C PRO A 70 -3.96 14.41 -6.13
N GLY A 71 -4.59 13.96 -5.04
CA GLY A 71 -5.72 14.63 -4.39
C GLY A 71 -6.97 13.76 -4.37
N ARG A 72 -8.06 14.21 -5.01
CA ARG A 72 -9.36 13.53 -4.96
C ARG A 72 -9.30 12.12 -5.54
N ALA A 73 -8.58 11.91 -6.64
CA ALA A 73 -8.49 10.59 -7.28
C ALA A 73 -7.81 9.56 -6.36
N TRP A 74 -6.75 9.96 -5.64
CA TRP A 74 -6.11 9.11 -4.63
C TRP A 74 -7.04 8.75 -3.47
N ARG A 75 -7.84 9.71 -2.97
CA ARG A 75 -8.84 9.44 -1.93
C ARG A 75 -9.83 8.37 -2.39
N GLU A 76 -10.42 8.57 -3.57
CA GLU A 76 -11.42 7.66 -4.12
C GLU A 76 -10.84 6.26 -4.33
N PHE A 77 -9.61 6.16 -4.81
CA PHE A 77 -8.91 4.89 -4.97
C PHE A 77 -8.73 4.14 -3.65
N ILE A 78 -8.24 4.80 -2.60
CA ILE A 78 -8.10 4.18 -1.27
C ILE A 78 -9.45 3.75 -0.70
N LEU A 79 -10.50 4.56 -0.86
CA LEU A 79 -11.84 4.20 -0.41
C LEU A 79 -12.38 2.97 -1.15
N GLN A 80 -12.08 2.83 -2.44
CA GLN A 80 -12.44 1.65 -3.21
C GLN A 80 -11.68 0.41 -2.72
N LEU A 81 -10.38 0.52 -2.44
CA LEU A 81 -9.60 -0.60 -1.86
C LEU A 81 -10.14 -1.04 -0.50
N LEU A 82 -10.47 -0.08 0.37
CA LEU A 82 -11.09 -0.36 1.67
C LEU A 82 -12.45 -1.02 1.52
N HIS A 83 -13.26 -0.57 0.56
CA HIS A 83 -14.55 -1.20 0.27
C HIS A 83 -14.39 -2.64 -0.23
N LEU A 84 -13.47 -2.89 -1.16
CA LEU A 84 -13.18 -4.24 -1.65
C LEU A 84 -12.69 -5.17 -0.55
N GLN A 85 -11.82 -4.67 0.33
CA GLN A 85 -11.36 -5.41 1.51
C GLN A 85 -12.53 -5.75 2.45
N ALA A 86 -13.45 -4.82 2.69
CA ALA A 86 -14.63 -5.08 3.51
C ALA A 86 -15.60 -6.10 2.89
N CYS A 87 -15.65 -6.18 1.56
CA CYS A 87 -16.49 -7.13 0.83
C CYS A 87 -15.86 -8.50 0.63
N SER A 88 -14.56 -8.68 0.91
CA SER A 88 -13.82 -9.91 0.65
C SER A 88 -13.17 -10.45 1.93
N LYS A 89 -13.55 -11.67 2.33
CA LYS A 89 -12.99 -12.33 3.53
C LYS A 89 -11.55 -12.81 3.33
N ASP A 90 -11.13 -12.98 2.07
CA ASP A 90 -9.81 -13.50 1.70
C ASP A 90 -8.83 -12.39 1.31
N MET A 91 -9.19 -11.12 1.54
CA MET A 91 -8.37 -9.97 1.20
C MET A 91 -7.77 -9.32 2.45
N CYS A 92 -6.44 -9.16 2.44
CA CYS A 92 -5.71 -8.31 3.38
C CYS A 92 -5.23 -7.06 2.64
N LEU A 93 -5.43 -5.89 3.24
CA LEU A 93 -4.92 -4.62 2.73
C LEU A 93 -3.88 -4.08 3.72
N ALA A 94 -2.66 -3.94 3.25
CA ALA A 94 -1.59 -3.24 3.96
C ALA A 94 -1.30 -1.94 3.23
N THR A 95 -1.28 -0.83 3.96
CA THR A 95 -0.95 0.50 3.43
C THR A 95 0.29 1.03 4.15
N LEU A 96 1.22 1.57 3.38
CA LEU A 96 2.40 2.26 3.88
C LEU A 96 2.27 3.74 3.57
N VAL A 97 2.40 4.59 4.59
CA VAL A 97 2.28 6.05 4.43
C VAL A 97 3.40 6.73 5.19
N HIS A 98 4.12 7.60 4.51
CA HIS A 98 5.12 8.47 5.13
C HIS A 98 4.45 9.74 5.66
N ARG A 99 4.68 10.10 6.94
CA ARG A 99 3.93 11.15 7.67
C ARG A 99 4.61 12.52 7.71
N ASP A 100 5.81 12.64 7.16
CA ASP A 100 6.65 13.85 7.20
C ASP A 100 6.18 15.00 6.31
N THR A 101 5.20 14.76 5.44
CA THR A 101 4.56 15.78 4.60
C THR A 101 3.12 16.04 5.06
N ASP A 102 2.63 17.26 4.88
CA ASP A 102 1.22 17.60 5.18
C ASP A 102 0.22 16.71 4.44
N GLY A 103 0.55 16.35 3.18
CA GLY A 103 -0.20 15.36 2.41
C GLY A 103 -0.20 14.00 3.10
N GLY A 104 0.98 13.48 3.41
CA GLY A 104 1.19 12.22 4.10
C GLY A 104 0.46 12.13 5.44
N ALA A 105 0.52 13.17 6.27
CA ALA A 105 -0.16 13.21 7.57
C ALA A 105 -1.69 13.19 7.46
N ARG A 106 -2.27 13.83 6.43
CA ARG A 106 -3.73 13.72 6.15
C ARG A 106 -4.10 12.30 5.70
N TRP A 107 -3.30 11.69 4.84
CA TRP A 107 -3.54 10.33 4.37
C TRP A 107 -3.38 9.27 5.46
N ALA A 108 -2.34 9.39 6.28
CA ALA A 108 -2.08 8.50 7.40
C ALA A 108 -3.29 8.46 8.33
N ARG A 109 -3.89 9.61 8.65
CA ARG A 109 -5.14 9.65 9.45
C ARG A 109 -6.28 8.88 8.78
N LEU A 110 -6.50 9.08 7.48
CA LEU A 110 -7.56 8.38 6.74
C LEU A 110 -7.41 6.85 6.82
N VAL A 111 -6.22 6.33 6.51
CA VAL A 111 -5.98 4.88 6.55
C VAL A 111 -5.94 4.34 7.97
N GLU A 112 -5.40 5.10 8.93
CA GLU A 112 -5.36 4.74 10.35
C GLU A 112 -6.78 4.60 10.91
N HIS A 113 -7.74 5.41 10.45
CA HIS A 113 -9.16 5.30 10.83
C HIS A 113 -9.83 4.01 10.36
N ALA A 114 -9.39 3.44 9.24
CA ALA A 114 -9.94 2.21 8.68
C ALA A 114 -9.15 0.95 9.05
N ALA A 115 -7.94 1.10 9.60
CA ALA A 115 -7.06 -0.01 9.93
C ALA A 115 -7.47 -0.75 11.21
N HIS A 116 -7.35 -2.08 11.17
CA HIS A 116 -7.50 -2.94 12.36
C HIS A 116 -6.21 -2.96 13.20
N VAL A 117 -5.07 -2.95 12.53
CA VAL A 117 -3.74 -2.92 13.15
C VAL A 117 -2.96 -1.78 12.52
N VAL A 118 -2.34 -0.97 13.37
CA VAL A 118 -1.46 0.13 12.97
C VAL A 118 -0.06 -0.20 13.46
N VAL A 119 0.90 -0.15 12.55
CA VAL A 119 2.32 -0.35 12.85
C VAL A 119 3.04 0.95 12.52
N ASP A 120 3.49 1.68 13.54
CA ASP A 120 4.25 2.91 13.36
C ASP A 120 5.74 2.65 13.58
N VAL A 121 6.56 3.16 12.68
CA VAL A 121 8.01 3.27 12.86
C VAL A 121 8.31 4.68 13.35
N GLN A 122 8.89 4.80 14.54
CA GLN A 122 9.19 6.09 15.16
C GLN A 122 10.68 6.20 15.49
N PRO A 123 11.26 7.42 15.50
CA PRO A 123 12.62 7.63 15.98
C PRO A 123 12.72 7.29 17.47
N LEU A 124 13.94 7.04 17.96
CA LEU A 124 14.16 6.87 19.40
C LEU A 124 13.92 8.22 20.12
N PRO A 125 13.33 8.22 21.33
CA PRO A 125 13.19 9.44 22.12
C PRO A 125 14.53 10.13 22.43
N SER A 126 15.62 9.35 22.49
CA SER A 126 16.98 9.85 22.69
C SER A 126 17.63 10.43 21.43
N GLY A 127 16.96 10.38 20.28
CA GLY A 127 17.52 10.75 18.98
C GLY A 127 18.19 9.59 18.27
N HIS A 128 19.52 9.63 18.14
CA HIS A 128 20.28 8.63 17.39
C HIS A 128 20.97 7.62 18.31
N SER A 129 21.06 6.37 17.84
CA SER A 129 21.84 5.29 18.46
C SER A 129 22.55 4.49 17.37
N LEU A 130 23.72 3.93 17.71
CA LEU A 130 24.43 2.98 16.83
C LEU A 130 23.82 1.57 16.89
N GLU A 131 23.13 1.25 17.98
CA GLU A 131 22.60 -0.10 18.24
C GLU A 131 21.14 -0.24 17.83
N ALA A 132 20.41 0.88 17.74
CA ALA A 132 18.99 0.88 17.44
C ALA A 132 18.62 2.00 16.47
N SER A 133 17.86 1.65 15.42
CA SER A 133 17.42 2.61 14.39
C SER A 133 16.14 3.37 14.76
N GLY A 134 15.40 2.91 15.77
CA GLY A 134 14.08 3.44 16.11
C GLY A 134 13.27 2.48 16.98
N GLN A 135 11.98 2.76 17.08
CA GLN A 135 11.00 1.93 17.77
C GLN A 135 9.86 1.56 16.83
N LEU A 136 9.37 0.32 16.98
CA LEU A 136 8.18 -0.18 16.31
C LEU A 136 7.02 -0.17 17.30
N VAL A 137 6.00 0.65 17.04
CA VAL A 137 4.82 0.75 17.89
C VAL A 137 3.65 0.07 17.20
N ILE A 138 3.17 -1.02 17.79
CA ILE A 138 2.04 -1.80 17.25
C ILE A 138 0.80 -1.48 18.08
N ARG A 139 -0.25 -0.99 17.41
CA ARG A 139 -1.54 -0.65 18.03
C ARG A 139 -2.63 -1.46 17.38
N GLN A 140 -3.28 -2.32 18.16
CA GLN A 140 -4.52 -2.95 17.72
C GLN A 140 -5.67 -2.00 18.02
N ARG A 141 -6.45 -1.67 17.00
CA ARG A 141 -7.69 -0.94 17.20
C ARG A 141 -8.77 -1.96 17.51
N ALA A 142 -9.60 -1.67 18.51
CA ALA A 142 -10.89 -2.35 18.61
C ALA A 142 -11.52 -2.23 17.22
N ALA A 143 -11.91 -3.36 16.63
CA ALA A 143 -12.60 -3.41 15.35
C ALA A 143 -13.93 -2.68 15.54
N ALA A 144 -13.88 -1.35 15.49
CA ALA A 144 -15.07 -0.58 15.26
C ALA A 144 -15.57 -1.14 13.95
N GLY A 145 -16.82 -1.59 13.92
CA GLY A 145 -17.59 -1.62 12.69
C GLY A 145 -17.65 -0.18 12.18
N ALA A 146 -16.51 0.32 11.70
CA ALA A 146 -16.28 1.64 11.19
C ALA A 146 -17.00 1.62 9.86
N SER A 147 -18.30 1.87 9.96
CA SER A 147 -19.16 2.07 8.82
C SER A 147 -18.45 3.07 7.92
N LEU A 148 -18.13 2.66 6.69
CA LEU A 148 -17.52 3.49 5.65
C LEU A 148 -18.28 4.82 5.46
N SER A 149 -19.53 4.91 5.94
CA SER A 149 -20.32 6.14 6.07
C SER A 149 -19.58 7.28 6.78
N ARG A 150 -18.77 7.01 7.81
CA ARG A 150 -18.01 8.05 8.54
C ARG A 150 -16.78 8.55 7.79
N VAL A 151 -16.29 7.79 6.80
CA VAL A 151 -15.10 8.15 6.01
C VAL A 151 -15.48 9.01 4.79
N ARG A 152 -16.76 8.98 4.40
CA ARG A 152 -17.33 9.78 3.29
C ARG A 152 -17.77 11.18 3.70
N ALA A 153 -18.01 11.41 5.00
CA ALA A 153 -18.25 12.74 5.55
C ALA A 153 -16.97 13.60 5.50
#